data_AF-A0A2B7W2E5-F1
#
_entry.id   AF-A0A2B7W2E5-F1
#
_cell.length_a   1.000
_cell.length_b   1.000
_cell.length_c   1.000
_cell.angle_alpha   90.00
_cell.angle_beta   90.00
_cell.angle_gamma   90.00
#
_symmetry.space_group_name_H-M   'P 1'
#
loop_
_entity.id
_entity.type
_entity.pdbx_description
1 polymer ?
#
loop_
_entity_poly.entity_id
_entity_poly.type
_entity_poly.pdbx_seq_one_letter_code
_entity_poly.pdbx_strand_id
1 'polypeptide(L)'
;MTQFTAEEKIAAVQSYLEGVVGYEAISASIGASVSTIRTWVIQYKHNGVEAFIKSYASYSAQFKLDVLNYMNDQGTSSDEAAAIFNIPSSGLIRKWRKQFASQGTDALISKKEGRLNMVKKTKKSTTPIKGSIEELQVEVERLRMENAYLKKLNALVQNKEQLQNKTK
;
A
#
# COMPACT_ATOMS: atom_id res chain seq x y z
N MET A 1 -23.52 9.84 5.62
CA MET A 1 -22.43 10.76 5.93
C MET A 1 -22.54 11.95 5.01
N THR A 2 -22.69 13.16 5.55
CA THR A 2 -22.66 14.40 4.77
C THR A 2 -21.27 14.58 4.16
N GLN A 3 -21.21 14.76 2.84
CA GLN A 3 -19.94 15.06 2.15
C GLN A 3 -19.81 16.58 2.04
N PHE A 4 -18.81 17.14 2.72
CA PHE A 4 -18.46 18.55 2.62
C PHE A 4 -17.53 18.81 1.42
N THR A 5 -17.82 19.86 0.65
CA THR A 5 -16.97 20.33 -0.45
C THR A 5 -15.68 20.96 0.08
N ALA A 6 -14.68 21.13 -0.78
CA ALA A 6 -13.44 21.83 -0.38
C ALA A 6 -13.73 23.30 -0.03
N GLU A 7 -14.60 23.94 -0.80
CA GLU A 7 -15.02 25.34 -0.62
C GLU A 7 -15.72 25.54 0.73
N GLU A 8 -16.66 24.67 1.09
CA GLU A 8 -17.35 24.70 2.40
C GLU A 8 -16.36 24.60 3.57
N LYS A 9 -15.36 23.72 3.45
CA LYS A 9 -14.33 23.55 4.48
C LYS A 9 -13.43 24.78 4.59
N ILE A 10 -13.01 25.34 3.47
CA ILE A 10 -12.16 26.53 3.43
C ILE A 10 -12.91 27.72 4.05
N ALA A 11 -14.16 27.94 3.67
CA ALA A 11 -15.00 29.01 4.21
C ALA A 11 -15.19 28.87 5.73
N ALA A 12 -15.47 27.66 6.21
CA ALA A 12 -15.58 27.37 7.64
C ALA A 12 -14.29 27.68 8.41
N VAL A 13 -13.13 27.29 7.85
CA VAL A 13 -11.82 27.55 8.46
C VAL A 13 -11.48 29.04 8.46
N GLN A 14 -11.70 29.74 7.35
CA GLN A 14 -11.43 31.18 7.26
C GLN A 14 -12.29 31.97 8.25
N SER A 15 -13.59 31.66 8.33
CA SER A 15 -14.51 32.29 9.28
C SER A 15 -14.07 32.12 10.74
N TYR A 16 -13.44 30.98 11.07
CA TYR A 16 -12.84 30.75 12.39
C TYR A 16 -11.54 31.54 12.58
N LEU A 17 -10.64 31.53 11.60
CA LEU A 17 -9.32 32.18 11.69
C LEU A 17 -9.43 33.72 11.73
N GLU A 18 -10.42 34.29 11.06
CA GLU A 18 -10.73 35.72 11.10
C GLU A 18 -11.42 36.14 12.42
N GLY A 19 -11.79 35.19 13.27
CA GLY A 19 -12.45 35.44 14.56
C GLY A 19 -13.91 35.85 14.45
N VAL A 20 -14.52 35.72 13.27
CA VAL A 20 -15.92 36.11 13.01
C VAL A 20 -16.90 35.18 13.73
N VAL A 21 -16.58 33.89 13.79
CA VAL A 21 -17.45 32.87 14.40
C VAL A 21 -16.65 31.77 15.10
N GLY A 22 -17.14 31.35 16.27
CA GLY A 22 -16.58 30.23 17.01
C GLY A 22 -16.98 28.86 16.44
N TYR A 23 -16.32 27.79 16.90
CA TYR A 23 -16.55 26.43 16.43
C TYR A 23 -18.02 25.97 16.54
N GLU A 24 -18.72 26.33 17.61
CA GLU A 24 -20.13 25.95 17.84
C GLU A 24 -21.06 26.58 16.79
N ALA A 25 -20.83 27.85 16.47
CA ALA A 25 -21.64 28.56 15.48
C ALA A 25 -21.42 28.00 14.07
N ILE A 26 -20.17 27.68 13.72
CA ILE A 26 -19.84 26.99 12.47
C ILE A 26 -20.48 25.60 12.45
N SER A 27 -20.39 24.85 13.55
CA SER A 27 -21.00 23.52 13.66
C SER A 27 -22.50 23.57 13.39
N ALA A 28 -23.20 24.55 13.96
CA ALA A 28 -24.62 24.76 13.76
C ALA A 28 -24.97 25.16 12.31
N SER A 29 -24.14 25.97 11.63
CA SER A 29 -24.44 26.46 10.29
C SER A 29 -24.24 25.41 9.20
N ILE A 30 -23.15 24.64 9.27
CA ILE A 30 -22.81 23.64 8.24
C ILE A 30 -23.19 22.21 8.62
N GLY A 31 -23.55 21.95 9.89
CA GLY A 31 -23.89 20.61 10.37
C GLY A 31 -22.70 19.66 10.49
N ALA A 32 -21.47 20.18 10.53
CA ALA A 32 -20.27 19.41 10.86
C ALA A 32 -20.04 19.40 12.36
N SER A 33 -19.49 18.33 12.92
CA SER A 33 -19.13 18.30 14.35
C SER A 33 -18.00 19.29 14.66
N VAL A 34 -17.99 19.85 15.87
CA VAL A 34 -16.92 20.74 16.36
C VAL A 34 -15.53 20.09 16.21
N SER A 35 -15.41 18.80 16.52
CA SER A 35 -14.16 18.04 16.36
C SER A 35 -13.71 17.99 14.90
N THR A 36 -14.63 17.82 13.97
CA THR A 36 -14.34 17.84 12.52
C THR A 36 -13.80 19.20 12.09
N ILE A 37 -14.42 20.29 12.55
CA ILE A 37 -13.99 21.65 12.20
C ILE A 37 -12.61 21.95 12.78
N ARG A 38 -12.32 21.54 14.03
CA ARG A 38 -10.98 21.63 14.62
C ARG A 38 -9.93 20.93 13.76
N THR A 39 -10.22 19.73 13.29
CA THR A 39 -9.33 19.00 12.37
C THR A 39 -9.08 19.77 11.09
N TRP A 40 -10.09 20.38 10.48
CA TRP A 40 -9.90 21.20 9.27
C TRP A 40 -9.03 22.43 9.53
N VAL A 41 -9.21 23.10 10.67
CA VAL A 41 -8.36 24.24 11.05
C VAL A 41 -6.90 23.80 11.20
N ILE A 42 -6.64 22.67 11.85
CA ILE A 42 -5.28 22.13 12.01
C ILE A 42 -4.69 21.79 10.63
N GLN A 43 -5.44 21.08 9.78
CA GLN A 43 -4.99 20.72 8.43
C GLN A 43 -4.66 21.96 7.58
N TYR A 44 -5.50 22.99 7.64
CA TYR A 44 -5.28 24.24 6.93
C TYR A 44 -4.07 25.02 7.47
N LYS A 45 -3.84 25.01 8.79
CA LYS A 45 -2.64 25.65 9.37
C LYS A 45 -1.34 24.99 8.89
N HIS A 46 -1.35 23.70 8.62
CA HIS A 46 -0.18 22.97 8.13
C HIS A 46 0.01 23.05 6.61
N ASN A 47 -1.07 22.90 5.83
CA ASN A 47 -0.98 22.72 4.37
C ASN A 47 -1.75 23.79 3.58
N GLY A 48 -2.32 24.79 4.23
CA GLY A 48 -3.16 25.80 3.60
C GLY A 48 -4.35 25.19 2.86
N VAL A 49 -4.64 25.75 1.68
CA VAL A 49 -5.74 25.31 0.80
C VAL A 49 -5.52 23.88 0.28
N GLU A 50 -4.27 23.44 0.15
CA GLU A 50 -3.93 22.10 -0.35
C GLU A 50 -4.41 20.97 0.56
N ALA A 51 -4.71 21.27 1.83
CA ALA A 51 -5.37 20.36 2.77
C ALA A 51 -6.71 19.81 2.26
N PHE A 52 -7.40 20.56 1.39
CA PHE A 52 -8.76 20.25 0.94
C PHE A 52 -8.83 19.82 -0.52
N ILE A 53 -7.71 19.84 -1.23
CA ILE A 53 -7.63 19.31 -2.59
C ILE A 53 -7.69 17.78 -2.47
N LYS A 54 -8.75 17.18 -3.03
CA LYS A 54 -8.91 15.71 -3.05
C LYS A 54 -7.76 15.09 -3.85
N SER A 55 -6.74 14.59 -3.16
CA SER A 55 -5.74 13.73 -3.77
C SER A 55 -6.16 12.27 -3.58
N TYR A 56 -6.38 11.55 -4.68
CA TYR A 56 -6.38 10.09 -4.66
C TYR A 56 -4.92 9.63 -4.61
N ALA A 57 -4.21 10.01 -3.54
CA ALA A 57 -2.80 9.70 -3.39
C ALA A 57 -2.61 8.21 -3.14
N SER A 58 -2.02 7.52 -4.11
CA SER A 58 -1.35 6.26 -3.84
C SER A 58 -0.03 6.57 -3.15
N TYR A 59 0.03 6.31 -1.85
CA TYR A 59 1.26 6.46 -1.08
C TYR A 59 2.24 5.32 -1.41
N SER A 60 3.47 5.68 -1.78
CA SER A 60 4.55 4.70 -1.98
C SER A 60 4.90 4.03 -0.65
N ALA A 61 5.49 2.83 -0.70
CA ALA A 61 5.96 2.15 0.51
C ALA A 61 6.98 3.01 1.27
N GLN A 62 7.88 3.67 0.54
CA GLN A 62 8.87 4.59 1.09
C GLN A 62 8.21 5.74 1.86
N PHE A 63 7.24 6.43 1.24
CA PHE A 63 6.54 7.53 1.92
C PHE A 63 5.87 7.08 3.22
N LYS A 64 5.21 5.91 3.21
CA LYS A 64 4.57 5.36 4.42
C LYS A 64 5.60 5.10 5.51
N LEU A 65 6.77 4.59 5.13
CA LEU A 65 7.87 4.30 6.05
C LEU A 65 8.46 5.60 6.62
N ASP A 66 8.66 6.61 5.78
CA ASP A 66 9.15 7.93 6.21
C ASP A 66 8.19 8.57 7.23
N VAL A 67 6.87 8.48 6.99
CA VAL A 67 5.85 8.95 7.95
C VAL A 67 5.94 8.19 9.27
N LEU A 68 6.08 6.86 9.24
CA LEU A 68 6.17 6.06 10.47
C LEU A 68 7.46 6.34 11.26
N ASN A 69 8.59 6.51 10.56
CA ASN A 69 9.86 6.88 11.19
C ASN A 69 9.78 8.27 11.81
N TYR A 70 9.24 9.26 11.09
CA TYR A 70 9.03 10.60 11.62
C TYR A 70 8.22 10.57 12.92
N MET A 71 7.18 9.75 12.99
CA MET A 71 6.40 9.59 14.22
C MET A 71 7.20 9.02 15.38
N ASN A 72 8.07 8.04 15.10
CA ASN A 72 8.92 7.44 16.10
C ASN A 72 9.99 8.43 16.60
N ASP A 73 10.57 9.20 15.69
CA ASP A 73 11.65 10.14 15.99
C ASP A 73 11.15 11.40 16.71
N GLN A 74 9.97 11.90 16.32
CA GLN A 74 9.39 13.14 16.86
C GLN A 74 8.33 12.89 17.94
N GLY A 75 7.99 11.63 18.23
CA GLY A 75 6.95 11.29 19.21
C GLY A 75 5.54 11.76 18.83
N THR A 76 5.26 12.00 17.54
CA THR A 76 3.98 12.56 17.10
C THR A 76 2.85 11.52 17.08
N SER A 77 1.65 11.99 17.38
CA SER A 77 0.43 11.19 17.27
C SER A 77 0.02 10.97 15.81
N SER A 78 -0.83 9.96 15.55
CA SER A 78 -1.32 9.71 14.19
C SER A 78 -2.14 10.87 13.62
N ASP A 79 -2.76 11.68 14.48
CA ASP A 79 -3.55 12.83 14.07
C ASP A 79 -2.65 14.01 13.68
N GLU A 80 -1.58 14.25 14.45
CA GLU A 80 -0.55 15.25 14.11
C GLU A 80 0.20 14.86 12.84
N ALA A 81 0.67 13.62 12.73
CA ALA A 81 1.34 13.14 11.52
C ALA A 81 0.42 13.21 10.28
N ALA A 82 -0.88 12.93 10.44
CA ALA A 82 -1.83 13.10 9.34
C ALA A 82 -1.93 14.56 8.89
N ALA A 83 -1.93 15.51 9.82
CA ALA A 83 -1.92 16.92 9.48
C ALA A 83 -0.59 17.34 8.81
N ILE A 84 0.56 16.91 9.33
CA ILE A 84 1.88 17.29 8.82
C ILE A 84 2.12 16.77 7.39
N PHE A 85 1.77 15.52 7.12
CA PHE A 85 1.99 14.88 5.82
C PHE A 85 0.81 15.01 4.85
N ASN A 86 -0.16 15.88 5.17
CA ASN A 86 -1.39 16.06 4.40
C ASN A 86 -2.11 14.73 4.06
N ILE A 87 -2.21 13.83 5.05
CA ILE A 87 -2.90 12.56 4.90
C ILE A 87 -4.36 12.73 5.32
N PRO A 88 -5.35 12.41 4.46
CA PRO A 88 -6.76 12.72 4.73
C PRO A 88 -7.35 12.07 5.99
N SER A 89 -6.73 10.99 6.48
CA SER A 89 -7.20 10.27 7.65
C SER A 89 -6.04 9.70 8.45
N SER A 90 -5.97 10.02 9.74
CA SER A 90 -5.07 9.37 10.70
C SER A 90 -5.33 7.86 10.81
N GLY A 91 -6.53 7.40 10.42
CA GLY A 91 -6.84 5.98 10.27
C GLY A 91 -5.97 5.26 9.25
N LEU A 92 -5.51 5.95 8.20
CA LEU A 92 -4.56 5.39 7.21
C LEU A 92 -3.21 5.10 7.85
N ILE A 93 -2.69 6.05 8.64
CA ILE A 93 -1.43 5.89 9.36
C ILE A 93 -1.52 4.76 10.38
N ARG A 94 -2.64 4.68 11.13
CA ARG A 94 -2.89 3.57 12.06
C ARG A 94 -2.88 2.21 11.33
N LYS A 95 -3.42 2.15 10.11
CA LYS A 95 -3.38 0.96 9.26
C LYS A 95 -1.95 0.62 8.83
N TRP A 96 -1.16 1.59 8.37
CA TRP A 96 0.24 1.37 7.99
C TRP A 96 1.07 0.86 9.16
N ARG A 97 0.89 1.43 10.36
CA ARG A 97 1.57 0.95 11.56
C ARG A 97 1.25 -0.52 11.85
N LYS A 98 -0.03 -0.92 11.74
CA LYS A 98 -0.44 -2.33 11.92
C LYS A 98 0.18 -3.25 10.85
N GLN A 99 0.22 -2.81 9.60
CA GLN A 99 0.83 -3.57 8.50
C GLN A 99 2.34 -3.73 8.70
N PHE A 100 3.02 -2.67 9.09
CA PHE A 100 4.45 -2.68 9.39
C PHE A 100 4.77 -3.60 10.57
N ALA A 101 3.99 -3.54 11.64
CA ALA A 101 4.19 -4.37 12.82
C ALA A 101 3.98 -5.88 12.56
N SER A 102 3.12 -6.25 11.60
CA SER A 102 2.82 -7.66 11.33
C SER A 102 3.78 -8.32 10.34
N GLN A 103 4.28 -7.57 9.35
CA GLN A 103 4.92 -8.13 8.15
C GLN A 103 6.11 -7.28 7.66
N GLY A 104 6.54 -6.28 8.44
CA GLY A 104 7.68 -5.42 8.11
C GLY A 104 7.41 -4.48 6.93
N THR A 105 8.49 -4.03 6.29
CA THR A 105 8.46 -3.07 5.17
C THR A 105 7.65 -3.56 3.97
N ASP A 106 7.66 -4.86 3.70
CA ASP A 106 7.02 -5.45 2.52
C ASP A 106 5.50 -5.33 2.57
N ALA A 107 4.90 -5.28 3.76
CA ALA A 107 3.46 -5.05 3.91
C ALA A 107 3.01 -3.60 3.73
N LEU A 108 3.94 -2.65 3.69
CA LEU A 108 3.66 -1.26 3.31
C LEU A 108 3.54 -1.11 1.79
N ILE A 109 4.06 -2.05 1.01
CA ILE A 109 3.85 -2.09 -0.43
C ILE A 109 2.36 -2.33 -0.67
N SER A 110 1.71 -1.38 -1.35
CA SER A 110 0.34 -1.56 -1.79
C SER A 110 0.31 -2.73 -2.76
N LYS A 111 0.02 -3.93 -2.27
CA LYS A 111 -0.18 -5.10 -3.11
C LYS A 111 -1.33 -4.73 -4.04
N LYS A 112 -1.02 -4.55 -5.33
CA LYS A 112 -2.02 -4.58 -6.41
C LYS A 112 -2.53 -6.02 -6.53
N GLU A 113 -3.00 -6.59 -5.42
CA GLU A 113 -3.71 -7.84 -5.46
C GLU A 113 -5.07 -7.47 -6.01
N GLY A 114 -5.24 -7.79 -7.29
CA GLY A 114 -6.35 -7.35 -8.09
C GLY A 114 -7.64 -7.44 -7.30
N ARG A 115 -8.35 -6.32 -7.22
CA ARG A 115 -9.79 -6.42 -7.37
C ARG A 115 -9.99 -7.10 -8.72
N LEU A 116 -10.01 -8.43 -8.72
CA LEU A 116 -10.80 -9.16 -9.69
C LEU A 116 -12.20 -8.62 -9.44
N ASN A 117 -12.62 -7.67 -10.28
CA ASN A 117 -14.03 -7.48 -10.54
C ASN A 117 -14.59 -8.89 -10.66
N MET A 118 -15.56 -9.25 -9.83
CA MET A 118 -16.29 -10.50 -10.03
C MET A 118 -17.00 -10.37 -11.38
N VAL A 119 -16.29 -10.65 -12.46
CA VAL A 119 -16.87 -10.94 -13.75
C VAL A 119 -17.62 -12.24 -13.51
N LYS A 120 -18.95 -12.13 -13.53
CA LYS A 120 -19.86 -13.28 -13.56
C LYS A 120 -19.27 -14.30 -14.52
N LYS A 121 -19.03 -15.52 -14.01
CA LYS A 121 -18.39 -16.64 -14.72
C LYS A 121 -18.93 -16.77 -16.15
N THR A 122 -18.22 -16.22 -17.12
CA THR A 122 -18.28 -16.65 -18.50
C THR A 122 -16.95 -17.32 -18.79
N LYS A 123 -17.01 -18.65 -18.81
CA LYS A 123 -15.91 -19.52 -19.24
C LYS A 123 -15.34 -18.96 -20.55
N LYS A 124 -14.06 -18.61 -20.59
CA LYS A 124 -13.25 -18.64 -21.82
C LYS A 124 -11.75 -18.47 -21.52
N SER A 125 -11.04 -19.57 -21.80
CA SER A 125 -9.63 -19.72 -22.19
C SER A 125 -8.57 -18.94 -21.42
N THR A 126 -7.89 -19.65 -20.53
CA THR A 126 -6.51 -19.38 -20.11
C THR A 126 -5.59 -19.45 -21.33
N THR A 127 -5.16 -18.31 -21.84
CA THR A 127 -3.92 -18.22 -22.61
C THR A 127 -2.79 -17.84 -21.64
N PRO A 128 -1.69 -18.60 -21.55
CA PRO A 128 -0.60 -18.28 -20.64
C PRO A 128 0.10 -16.99 -21.08
N ILE A 129 0.25 -16.05 -20.14
CA ILE A 129 1.06 -14.84 -20.33
C ILE A 129 2.52 -15.25 -20.11
N LYS A 130 3.25 -15.34 -21.22
CA LYS A 130 4.67 -15.69 -21.27
C LYS A 130 5.48 -14.82 -20.30
N GLY A 131 6.01 -15.42 -19.24
CA GLY A 131 6.89 -14.77 -18.26
C GLY A 131 6.32 -14.57 -16.85
N SER A 132 5.22 -15.25 -16.48
CA SER A 132 4.75 -15.27 -15.10
C SER A 132 5.78 -15.93 -14.17
N ILE A 133 5.87 -15.47 -12.91
CA ILE A 133 6.72 -16.07 -11.87
C ILE A 133 6.42 -17.58 -11.72
N GLU A 134 5.15 -17.96 -11.89
CA GLU A 134 4.69 -19.35 -11.82
C GLU A 134 5.22 -20.19 -13.00
N GLU A 135 5.23 -19.65 -14.22
CA GLU A 135 5.84 -20.34 -15.38
C GLU A 135 7.34 -20.52 -15.20
N LEU A 136 8.02 -19.49 -14.66
CA LEU A 136 9.45 -19.57 -14.36
C LEU A 136 9.76 -20.62 -13.29
N GLN A 137 8.91 -20.77 -12.28
CA GLN A 137 9.05 -21.82 -11.26
C GLN A 137 8.87 -23.22 -11.86
N VAL A 138 7.83 -23.41 -12.67
CA VAL A 138 7.57 -24.70 -13.35
C VAL A 138 8.71 -25.05 -14.31
N GLU A 139 9.23 -24.07 -15.06
CA GLU A 139 10.35 -24.30 -15.97
C GLU A 139 11.65 -24.64 -15.20
N VAL A 140 11.91 -23.96 -14.08
CA VAL A 140 13.05 -24.29 -13.21
C VAL A 140 12.93 -25.71 -12.66
N GLU A 141 11.75 -26.13 -12.22
CA GLU A 141 11.52 -27.50 -11.76
C GLU A 141 11.70 -28.52 -12.88
N ARG A 142 11.16 -28.26 -14.07
CA ARG A 142 11.35 -29.12 -15.25
C ARG A 142 12.82 -29.27 -15.60
N LEU A 143 13.55 -28.16 -15.69
CA LEU A 143 14.99 -28.14 -15.99
C LEU A 143 15.82 -28.85 -14.91
N ARG A 144 15.41 -28.77 -13.64
CA ARG A 144 16.06 -29.54 -12.55
C ARG A 144 15.84 -31.03 -12.71
N MET A 145 14.64 -31.47 -13.06
CA MET A 145 14.35 -32.88 -13.32
C MET A 145 15.13 -33.42 -14.53
N GLU A 146 15.16 -32.66 -15.63
CA GLU A 146 15.90 -33.02 -16.84
C GLU A 146 17.42 -33.14 -16.57
N ASN A 147 17.99 -32.17 -15.85
CA ASN A 147 19.40 -32.23 -15.43
C ASN A 147 19.69 -33.43 -14.51
N ALA A 148 18.79 -33.74 -13.58
CA ALA A 148 18.95 -34.90 -12.70
C ALA A 148 18.94 -36.22 -13.49
N TYR A 149 18.06 -36.33 -14.49
CA TYR A 149 18.00 -37.49 -15.37
C TYR A 149 19.29 -37.65 -16.20
N LEU A 150 19.77 -36.58 -16.82
CA LEU A 150 21.01 -36.58 -17.61
C LEU A 150 22.23 -36.96 -16.76
N LYS A 151 22.33 -36.45 -15.52
CA LYS A 151 23.40 -36.82 -14.58
C LYS A 151 23.37 -38.31 -14.25
N LYS A 152 22.18 -38.88 -14.02
CA LYS A 152 22.01 -40.31 -13.75
C LYS A 152 22.40 -41.16 -14.97
N LEU A 153 22.02 -40.73 -16.17
CA LEU A 153 22.40 -41.42 -17.41
C LEU A 153 23.93 -41.42 -17.60
N ASN A 154 24.58 -40.27 -17.43
CA ASN A 154 26.03 -40.16 -17.52
C ASN A 154 26.74 -41.06 -16.50
N ALA A 155 26.25 -41.12 -15.25
CA ALA A 155 26.80 -42.01 -14.24
C ALA A 155 26.70 -43.50 -14.64
N LEU A 156 25.60 -43.92 -15.27
CA LEU A 156 25.45 -45.29 -15.77
C LEU A 156 26.39 -45.60 -16.93
N VAL A 157 26.61 -44.64 -17.84
CA VAL A 157 27.56 -44.79 -18.96
C VAL A 157 28.98 -44.92 -18.43
N GLN A 158 29.40 -44.04 -17.51
CA GLN A 158 30.72 -44.11 -16.88
C GLN A 158 30.95 -45.44 -16.15
N ASN A 159 29.95 -45.94 -15.42
CA ASN A 159 30.04 -47.25 -14.77
C ASN A 159 30.20 -48.40 -15.77
N LYS A 160 29.52 -48.36 -16.92
CA LYS A 160 29.67 -49.37 -17.98
C LYS A 160 31.06 -49.34 -18.61
N GLU A 161 31.58 -48.16 -18.92
CA GLU A 161 32.94 -47.99 -19.46
C GLU A 161 34.00 -48.50 -18.48
N GLN A 162 33.85 -48.21 -17.19
CA GLN A 162 34.75 -48.72 -16.15
C GLN A 162 34.72 -50.24 -16.02
N LEU A 163 33.55 -50.88 -16.18
CA LEU A 163 33.43 -52.33 -16.18
C LEU A 163 34.10 -52.95 -17.41
N GLN A 164 33.91 -52.36 -18.60
CA GLN A 164 34.52 -52.86 -19.84
C GLN A 164 36.05 -52.74 -19.84
N ASN A 165 36.59 -51.65 -19.27
CA ASN A 165 38.03 -51.44 -19.15
C ASN A 165 38.71 -52.34 -18.11
N LYS A 166 37.98 -52.92 -17.15
CA LYS A 166 38.50 -53.90 -16.19
C LYS A 166 38.48 -55.34 -16.71
N THR A 167 37.82 -55.60 -17.84
CA THR A 167 37.66 -56.95 -18.41
C THR A 167 38.59 -57.19 -19.62
N LYS A 168 39.44 -56.22 -19.96
CA LYS A 168 40.56 -56.35 -20.91
C LYS A 168 41.87 -56.41 -20.13
#